data_AF-A0A1J5QF01-F1
#
_entry.id   AF-A0A1J5QF01-F1
#
_cell.length_a   1.000
_cell.length_b   1.000
_cell.length_c   1.000
_cell.angle_alpha   90.00
_cell.angle_beta   90.00
_cell.angle_gamma   90.00
#
_symmetry.space_group_name_H-M   'P 1'
#
loop_
_entity.id
_entity.type
_entity.pdbx_description
1 polymer ?
#
loop_
_entity_poly.entity_id
_entity_poly.type
_entity_poly.pdbx_seq_one_letter_code
_entity_poly.pdbx_strand_id
1 'polypeptide(L)'
;MESPDARICDEGPVLALETGRGTRGPVQLVLRAAVVRVFDHPVVARCQLHKLRNVADKLPDHLASTRTKRMRAPYRAQSAILAEAQLEALAKELERTRPGAAASLRECLSEKLTVLRLGVLPTLARTLRSTNSIESMISIARNHSMNVKDERRRHAYTPDEVRDRLHAHLAEAAGAADDGVPG
;
A
#
# COMPACT_ATOMS: atom_id res chain seq x y z
N MET A 1 -1.27 25.38 -35.66
CA MET A 1 -2.52 24.74 -35.22
C MET A 1 -2.24 24.09 -33.87
N GLU A 2 -2.22 24.92 -32.82
CA GLU A 2 -1.91 24.54 -31.44
C GLU A 2 -3.13 23.88 -30.77
N SER A 3 -2.88 22.82 -30.01
CA SER A 3 -3.89 22.14 -29.20
C SER A 3 -4.10 22.89 -27.86
N PRO A 4 -5.33 23.13 -27.37
CA PRO A 4 -5.57 24.10 -26.29
C PRO A 4 -5.41 23.56 -24.85
N ASP A 5 -5.08 22.30 -24.63
CA ASP A 5 -5.31 21.65 -23.32
C ASP A 5 -4.07 21.53 -22.39
N ALA A 6 -3.01 22.30 -22.63
CA ALA A 6 -1.77 22.26 -21.84
C ALA A 6 -1.76 23.19 -20.60
N ARG A 7 -2.90 23.51 -19.99
CA ARG A 7 -2.97 24.35 -18.77
C ARG A 7 -3.64 23.66 -17.60
N ILE A 8 -3.02 22.61 -17.08
CA ILE A 8 -3.36 22.05 -15.77
C ILE A 8 -2.05 21.84 -15.02
N CYS A 9 -1.93 22.51 -13.87
CA CYS A 9 -0.82 22.46 -12.89
C CYS A 9 0.17 23.63 -12.89
N ASP A 10 -0.29 24.87 -13.11
CA ASP A 10 0.40 26.03 -12.54
C ASP A 10 -0.45 26.65 -11.43
N GLU A 11 0.23 27.24 -10.44
CA GLU A 11 -0.27 27.99 -9.26
C GLU A 11 -0.43 27.23 -7.92
N GLY A 12 0.56 27.41 -7.03
CA GLY A 12 0.39 27.29 -5.57
C GLY A 12 1.69 27.00 -4.80
N PRO A 13 2.14 27.87 -3.87
CA PRO A 13 3.49 27.81 -3.31
C PRO A 13 3.67 26.63 -2.37
N VAL A 14 4.84 26.00 -2.49
CA VAL A 14 5.39 25.01 -1.57
C VAL A 14 5.61 25.68 -0.22
N LEU A 15 4.62 25.66 0.67
CA LEU A 15 4.81 26.08 2.06
C LEU A 15 5.30 24.91 2.92
N ALA A 16 6.56 25.05 3.33
CA ALA A 16 7.15 24.61 4.60
C ALA A 16 6.97 23.14 5.03
N LEU A 17 7.97 22.32 4.70
CA LEU A 17 8.42 21.21 5.55
C LEU A 17 9.14 21.81 6.78
N GLU A 18 8.39 22.20 7.81
CA GLU A 18 8.98 22.40 9.13
C GLU A 18 8.81 21.14 9.98
N THR A 19 9.95 20.61 10.39
CA THR A 19 10.13 19.42 11.21
C THR A 19 9.56 19.62 12.62
N GLY A 20 8.36 19.08 12.87
CA GLY A 20 7.79 18.88 14.19
C GLY A 20 7.76 17.40 14.57
N ARG A 21 8.43 17.05 15.67
CA ARG A 21 8.44 15.70 16.26
C ARG A 21 7.01 15.18 16.48
N GLY A 22 6.76 13.93 16.10
CA GLY A 22 5.77 13.10 16.80
C GLY A 22 4.38 12.93 16.20
N THR A 23 4.06 13.45 15.02
CA THR A 23 2.85 13.00 14.29
C THR A 23 3.28 12.27 13.03
N ARG A 24 2.84 11.01 12.89
CA ARG A 24 2.88 10.30 11.61
C ARG A 24 1.96 11.06 10.65
N GLY A 25 2.46 12.13 10.04
CA GLY A 25 1.82 12.73 8.88
C GLY A 25 1.56 11.63 7.84
N PRO A 26 0.54 11.78 6.98
CA PRO A 26 0.19 10.74 6.03
C PRO A 26 1.41 10.49 5.12
N VAL A 27 2.06 9.33 5.28
CA VAL A 27 3.19 8.82 4.45
C VAL A 27 2.93 9.02 2.95
N GLN A 28 1.64 8.99 2.61
CA GLN A 28 1.04 9.26 1.33
C GLN A 28 1.34 10.63 0.71
N LEU A 29 1.54 11.68 1.51
CA LEU A 29 1.85 13.04 1.07
C LEU A 29 3.34 13.19 0.68
N VAL A 30 4.21 12.44 1.37
CA VAL A 30 5.67 12.49 1.18
C VAL A 30 6.07 11.89 -0.18
N LEU A 31 5.48 10.76 -0.58
CA LEU A 31 5.78 10.15 -1.87
C LEU A 31 5.33 11.03 -3.04
N ARG A 32 4.16 11.67 -2.93
CA ARG A 32 3.69 12.62 -3.96
C ARG A 32 4.67 13.77 -4.11
N ALA A 33 5.06 14.39 -3.00
CA ALA A 33 6.00 15.51 -3.01
C ALA A 33 7.34 15.10 -3.65
N ALA A 34 7.86 13.92 -3.30
CA ALA A 34 9.09 13.40 -3.90
C ALA A 34 8.97 13.18 -5.41
N VAL A 35 7.87 12.60 -5.89
CA VAL A 35 7.63 12.39 -7.33
C VAL A 35 7.53 13.72 -8.07
N VAL A 36 6.76 14.68 -7.55
CA VAL A 36 6.63 16.02 -8.16
C VAL A 36 7.96 16.77 -8.20
N ARG A 37 8.85 16.54 -7.22
CA ARG A 37 10.17 17.16 -7.18
C ARG A 37 11.15 16.61 -8.22
N VAL A 38 10.99 15.35 -8.63
CA VAL A 38 12.00 14.64 -9.43
C VAL A 38 11.63 14.57 -10.92
N PHE A 39 10.33 14.52 -11.22
CA PHE A 39 9.85 14.35 -12.60
C PHE A 39 9.21 15.64 -13.11
N ASP A 40 9.44 15.99 -14.38
CA ASP A 40 8.93 17.23 -14.98
C ASP A 40 7.40 17.23 -15.17
N HIS A 41 6.86 16.10 -15.65
CA HIS A 41 5.43 15.94 -15.94
C HIS A 41 4.86 14.62 -15.37
N PRO A 42 4.89 14.43 -14.03
CA PRO A 42 4.49 13.17 -13.44
C PRO A 42 2.97 12.98 -13.50
N VAL A 43 2.56 11.88 -14.14
CA VAL A 43 1.17 11.41 -14.08
C VAL A 43 0.99 10.57 -12.82
N VAL A 44 0.51 11.19 -11.75
CA VAL A 44 0.30 10.52 -10.46
C VAL A 44 -1.12 10.00 -10.36
N ALA A 45 -1.27 8.69 -10.13
CA ALA A 45 -2.54 8.05 -9.88
C ALA A 45 -2.58 7.37 -8.51
N ARG A 46 -3.76 7.38 -7.88
CA ARG A 46 -4.05 6.62 -6.66
C ARG A 46 -4.89 5.40 -7.00
N CYS A 47 -4.50 4.24 -6.48
CA CYS A 47 -5.29 3.02 -6.61
C CYS A 47 -6.69 3.23 -6.03
N GLN A 48 -7.70 3.08 -6.88
CA GLN A 48 -9.08 3.33 -6.52
C GLN A 48 -9.63 2.26 -5.57
N LEU A 49 -9.25 0.99 -5.75
CA LEU A 49 -9.64 -0.10 -4.85
C LEU A 49 -9.14 0.12 -3.42
N HIS A 50 -7.88 0.53 -3.25
CA HIS A 50 -7.35 0.84 -1.93
C HIS A 50 -8.05 2.04 -1.30
N LYS A 51 -8.38 3.08 -2.08
CA LYS A 51 -9.15 4.19 -1.50
C LYS A 51 -10.55 3.75 -1.07
N LEU A 52 -11.20 2.90 -1.86
CA LEU A 52 -12.50 2.35 -1.50
C LEU A 52 -12.44 1.61 -0.16
N ARG A 53 -11.43 0.74 0.04
CA ARG A 53 -11.17 0.06 1.33
C ARG A 53 -10.93 1.07 2.46
N ASN A 54 -9.99 2.01 2.28
CA ASN A 54 -9.66 3.04 3.29
C ASN A 54 -10.85 3.92 3.71
N VAL A 55 -11.84 4.12 2.83
CA VAL A 55 -13.07 4.84 3.17
C VAL A 55 -14.09 3.92 3.81
N ALA A 56 -14.23 2.68 3.32
CA ALA A 56 -15.10 1.66 3.91
C ALA A 56 -14.73 1.36 5.37
N ASP A 57 -13.43 1.29 5.70
CA ASP A 57 -12.93 1.05 7.06
C ASP A 57 -13.29 2.17 8.05
N LYS A 58 -13.72 3.33 7.54
CA LYS A 58 -14.18 4.49 8.33
C LYS A 58 -15.70 4.55 8.45
N LEU A 59 -16.40 3.50 8.00
CA LEU A 59 -17.84 3.37 8.03
C LEU A 59 -18.21 2.10 8.81
N PRO A 60 -19.36 2.07 9.52
CA PRO A 60 -19.94 0.85 10.02
C PRO A 60 -20.31 -0.07 8.87
N ASP A 61 -20.24 -1.36 9.14
CA ASP A 61 -20.40 -2.44 8.17
C ASP A 61 -21.68 -2.33 7.34
N HIS A 62 -22.81 -1.99 7.98
CA HIS A 62 -24.11 -1.86 7.30
C HIS A 62 -24.16 -0.73 6.26
N LEU A 63 -23.27 0.27 6.34
CA LEU A 63 -23.18 1.37 5.37
C LEU A 63 -22.03 1.21 4.39
N ALA A 64 -21.00 0.44 4.75
CA ALA A 64 -19.78 0.30 3.97
C ALA A 64 -20.06 -0.20 2.54
N SER A 65 -20.92 -1.21 2.39
CA SER A 65 -21.26 -1.79 1.08
C SER A 65 -21.94 -0.77 0.14
N THR A 66 -22.99 -0.12 0.61
CA THR A 66 -23.78 0.86 -0.15
C THR A 66 -22.93 2.08 -0.52
N ARG A 67 -22.14 2.60 0.43
CA ARG A 67 -21.27 3.76 0.17
C ARG A 67 -20.14 3.41 -0.78
N THR A 68 -19.52 2.23 -0.64
CA THR A 68 -18.50 1.74 -1.59
C THR A 68 -19.06 1.58 -3.00
N LYS A 69 -20.31 1.11 -3.15
CA LYS A 69 -20.98 1.02 -4.46
C LYS A 69 -21.17 2.41 -5.08
N ARG A 70 -21.64 3.39 -4.29
CA ARG A 70 -21.78 4.79 -4.75
C ARG A 70 -20.44 5.41 -5.14
N MET A 71 -19.37 5.13 -4.41
CA MET A 71 -18.02 5.60 -4.75
C MET A 71 -17.46 5.02 -6.05
N ARG A 72 -17.91 3.84 -6.49
CA ARG A 72 -17.45 3.20 -7.74
C ARG A 72 -18.08 3.79 -9.00
N ALA A 73 -19.25 4.41 -8.88
CA ALA A 73 -19.97 4.97 -10.03
C ALA A 73 -19.21 6.13 -10.71
N PRO A 74 -18.66 7.12 -9.98
CA PRO A 74 -17.88 8.22 -10.55
C PRO A 74 -16.70 7.78 -11.43
N TYR A 75 -16.07 6.63 -11.14
CA TYR A 75 -14.93 6.11 -11.92
C TYR A 75 -15.31 5.61 -13.32
N ARG A 76 -16.59 5.69 -13.69
CA ARG A 76 -17.13 5.41 -15.04
C ARG A 76 -17.91 6.60 -15.60
N ALA A 77 -17.82 7.78 -14.98
CA ALA A 77 -18.47 8.97 -15.49
C ALA A 77 -17.89 9.38 -16.86
N GLN A 78 -18.65 10.16 -17.62
CA GLN A 78 -18.25 10.63 -18.94
C GLN A 78 -17.07 11.61 -18.89
N SER A 79 -16.85 12.27 -17.76
CA SER A 79 -15.73 13.18 -17.56
C SER A 79 -15.23 13.16 -16.12
N ALA A 80 -13.97 13.54 -15.94
CA ALA A 80 -13.36 13.69 -14.62
C ALA A 80 -14.05 14.77 -13.78
N ILE A 81 -14.53 15.86 -14.40
CA ILE A 81 -15.24 16.94 -13.71
C ILE A 81 -16.55 16.43 -13.10
N LEU A 82 -17.33 15.65 -13.87
CA LEU A 82 -18.55 15.03 -13.36
C LEU A 82 -18.25 14.01 -12.25
N ALA A 83 -17.20 13.22 -12.42
CA ALA A 83 -16.77 12.27 -11.39
C ALA A 83 -16.37 12.98 -10.08
N GLU A 84 -15.66 14.10 -10.17
CA GLU A 84 -15.23 14.90 -9.05
C GLU A 84 -16.42 15.49 -8.30
N ALA A 85 -17.36 16.11 -9.02
CA ALA A 85 -18.60 16.63 -8.45
C ALA A 85 -19.42 15.56 -7.72
N GLN A 86 -19.53 14.35 -8.29
CA GLN A 86 -20.24 13.24 -7.65
C GLN A 86 -19.54 12.74 -6.38
N LEU A 87 -18.20 12.66 -6.38
CA LEU A 87 -17.43 12.26 -5.20
C LEU A 87 -17.46 13.33 -4.10
N GLU A 88 -17.43 14.61 -4.48
CA GLU A 88 -17.53 15.72 -3.54
C GLU A 88 -18.93 15.82 -2.92
N ALA A 89 -19.98 15.60 -3.70
CA ALA A 89 -21.34 15.48 -3.18
C ALA A 89 -21.45 14.34 -2.16
N LEU A 90 -20.85 13.18 -2.45
CA LEU A 90 -20.79 12.06 -1.51
C LEU A 90 -19.98 12.40 -0.25
N ALA A 91 -18.87 13.14 -0.36
CA ALA A 91 -18.11 13.60 0.79
C ALA A 91 -18.94 14.55 1.67
N LYS A 92 -19.67 15.49 1.04
CA LYS A 92 -20.56 16.43 1.74
C LYS A 92 -21.67 15.72 2.52
N GLU A 93 -22.26 14.66 1.96
CA GLU A 93 -23.24 13.83 2.68
C GLU A 93 -22.64 13.14 3.92
N LEU A 94 -21.37 12.73 3.83
CA LEU A 94 -20.68 12.04 4.92
C LEU A 94 -20.17 13.01 5.98
N GLU A 95 -19.96 14.29 5.67
CA GLU A 95 -19.32 15.29 6.53
C GLU A 95 -19.86 15.28 7.97
N ARG A 96 -21.18 15.37 8.11
CA ARG A 96 -21.83 15.52 9.42
C ARG A 96 -21.77 14.26 10.27
N THR A 97 -21.77 13.09 9.65
CA THR A 97 -21.91 11.80 10.37
C THR A 97 -20.61 11.02 10.43
N ARG A 98 -19.69 11.26 9.48
CA ARG A 98 -18.44 10.53 9.23
C ARG A 98 -17.37 11.48 8.65
N PRO A 99 -16.94 12.50 9.41
CA PRO A 99 -15.96 13.46 8.93
C PRO A 99 -14.65 12.80 8.48
N GLY A 100 -14.21 11.73 9.15
CA GLY A 100 -13.01 10.97 8.75
C GLY A 100 -13.13 10.29 7.38
N ALA A 101 -14.32 9.82 7.00
CA ALA A 101 -14.58 9.23 5.69
C ALA A 101 -14.66 10.32 4.60
N ALA A 102 -15.27 11.46 4.92
CA ALA A 102 -15.33 12.64 4.04
C ALA A 102 -13.92 13.22 3.76
N ALA A 103 -13.13 13.45 4.81
CA ALA A 103 -11.74 13.90 4.70
C ALA A 103 -10.90 12.92 3.87
N SER A 104 -11.06 11.61 4.12
CA SER A 104 -10.43 10.56 3.31
C SER A 104 -10.82 10.71 1.84
N LEU A 105 -12.09 10.90 1.51
CA LEU A 105 -12.53 11.09 0.12
C LEU A 105 -11.88 12.30 -0.55
N ARG A 106 -11.78 13.44 0.15
CA ARG A 106 -11.21 14.69 -0.40
C ARG A 106 -9.71 14.66 -0.61
N GLU A 107 -8.97 14.02 0.29
CA GLU A 107 -7.49 13.98 0.31
C GLU A 107 -6.83 13.62 -1.03
N CYS A 108 -7.51 12.87 -1.90
CA CYS A 108 -6.91 12.43 -3.17
C CYS A 108 -7.88 12.50 -4.37
N LEU A 109 -8.80 13.47 -4.41
CA LEU A 109 -9.79 13.54 -5.50
C LEU A 109 -9.12 13.61 -6.87
N SER A 110 -8.09 14.45 -7.01
CA SER A 110 -7.34 14.60 -8.26
C SER A 110 -6.66 13.28 -8.66
N GLU A 111 -5.87 12.67 -7.78
CA GLU A 111 -5.09 11.47 -8.16
C GLU A 111 -5.95 10.22 -8.40
N LYS A 112 -7.13 10.12 -7.77
CA LYS A 112 -8.05 8.99 -8.01
C LYS A 112 -8.72 9.08 -9.37
N LEU A 113 -8.88 10.29 -9.91
CA LEU A 113 -9.50 10.55 -11.20
C LEU A 113 -8.49 10.60 -12.35
N THR A 114 -7.19 10.48 -12.09
CA THR A 114 -6.14 10.42 -13.12
C THR A 114 -6.43 9.35 -14.17
N VAL A 115 -6.80 8.13 -13.78
CA VAL A 115 -7.14 7.06 -14.74
C VAL A 115 -8.30 7.45 -15.65
N LEU A 116 -9.26 8.23 -15.15
CA LEU A 116 -10.38 8.71 -15.95
C LEU A 116 -9.94 9.83 -16.89
N ARG A 117 -9.07 10.75 -16.43
CA ARG A 117 -8.50 11.84 -17.23
C ARG A 117 -7.65 11.33 -18.40
N LEU A 118 -6.98 10.19 -18.24
CA LEU A 118 -6.15 9.59 -19.29
C LEU A 118 -6.95 9.02 -20.47
N GLY A 119 -8.28 8.86 -20.34
CA GLY A 119 -9.13 8.38 -21.45
C GLY A 119 -8.77 6.98 -21.98
N VAL A 120 -8.09 6.16 -21.18
CA VAL A 120 -7.64 4.83 -21.62
C VAL A 120 -8.79 3.85 -21.84
N LEU A 121 -8.55 2.83 -22.66
CA LEU A 121 -9.48 1.75 -22.93
C LEU A 121 -10.01 1.11 -21.62
N PRO A 122 -11.29 0.70 -21.55
CA PRO A 122 -11.90 0.16 -20.33
C PRO A 122 -11.17 -1.06 -19.72
N THR A 123 -10.51 -1.85 -20.56
CA THR A 123 -9.68 -3.00 -20.16
C THR A 123 -8.44 -2.55 -19.39
N LEU A 124 -7.69 -1.59 -19.92
CA LEU A 124 -6.53 -1.00 -19.24
C LEU A 124 -6.95 -0.24 -17.98
N ALA A 125 -8.05 0.52 -18.04
CA ALA A 125 -8.61 1.18 -16.87
C ALA A 125 -8.94 0.18 -15.75
N ARG A 126 -9.44 -1.03 -16.08
CA ARG A 126 -9.70 -2.07 -15.06
C ARG A 126 -8.43 -2.45 -14.30
N THR A 127 -7.32 -2.65 -15.02
CA THR A 127 -6.02 -2.96 -14.43
C THR A 127 -5.52 -1.79 -13.56
N LEU A 128 -5.45 -0.58 -14.10
CA LEU A 128 -4.91 0.62 -13.43
C LEU A 128 -5.70 1.06 -12.20
N ARG A 129 -6.99 0.71 -12.09
CA ARG A 129 -7.82 1.02 -10.91
C ARG A 129 -7.55 0.11 -9.72
N SER A 130 -6.80 -0.97 -9.92
CA SER A 130 -6.45 -1.97 -8.92
C SER A 130 -4.95 -2.06 -8.71
N THR A 131 -4.56 -2.61 -7.57
CA THR A 131 -3.18 -3.02 -7.26
C THR A 131 -3.02 -4.53 -7.36
N ASN A 132 -4.00 -5.25 -7.92
CA ASN A 132 -4.02 -6.72 -7.93
C ASN A 132 -2.74 -7.31 -8.54
N SER A 133 -2.21 -6.72 -9.60
CA SER A 133 -0.97 -7.18 -10.23
C SER A 133 0.22 -7.08 -9.26
N ILE A 134 0.30 -6.01 -8.48
CA ILE A 134 1.37 -5.78 -7.49
C ILE A 134 1.14 -6.65 -6.24
N GLU A 135 -0.10 -6.74 -5.76
CA GLU A 135 -0.49 -7.57 -4.61
C GLU A 135 -0.21 -9.05 -4.86
N SER A 136 -0.46 -9.54 -6.08
CA SER A 136 -0.16 -10.93 -6.48
C SER A 136 1.34 -11.22 -6.41
N MET A 137 2.19 -10.35 -6.98
CA MET A 137 3.64 -10.49 -6.91
C MET A 137 4.17 -10.45 -5.48
N ILE A 138 3.67 -9.51 -4.66
CA ILE A 138 4.05 -9.40 -3.24
C ILE A 138 3.60 -10.63 -2.44
N SER A 139 2.44 -11.21 -2.77
CA SER A 139 1.95 -12.43 -2.13
C SER A 139 2.88 -13.61 -2.42
N ILE A 140 3.26 -13.81 -3.68
CA ILE A 140 4.20 -14.85 -4.09
C ILE A 140 5.55 -14.69 -3.36
N ALA A 141 6.10 -13.47 -3.34
CA ALA A 141 7.37 -13.18 -2.66
C ALA A 141 7.30 -13.47 -1.15
N ARG A 142 6.19 -13.12 -0.48
CA ARG A 142 5.96 -13.44 0.93
C ARG A 142 5.87 -14.94 1.18
N ASN A 143 5.12 -15.67 0.35
CA ASN A 143 4.98 -17.12 0.47
C ASN A 143 6.34 -17.82 0.36
N HIS A 144 7.16 -17.47 -0.64
CA HIS A 144 8.51 -18.03 -0.75
C HIS A 144 9.38 -17.69 0.46
N SER A 145 9.33 -16.44 0.93
CA SER A 145 10.09 -16.02 2.12
C SER A 145 9.66 -16.77 3.39
N MET A 146 8.37 -17.08 3.53
CA MET A 146 7.84 -17.88 4.63
C MET A 146 8.27 -19.34 4.50
N ASN A 147 8.15 -19.93 3.31
CA ASN A 147 8.58 -21.32 3.08
C ASN A 147 10.06 -21.54 3.40
N VAL A 148 10.94 -20.59 3.07
CA VAL A 148 12.37 -20.67 3.44
C VAL A 148 12.56 -20.60 4.96
N LYS A 149 11.81 -19.74 5.65
CA LYS A 149 11.87 -19.64 7.12
C LYS A 149 11.33 -20.90 7.79
N ASP A 150 10.27 -21.47 7.24
CA ASP A 150 9.66 -22.70 7.75
C ASP A 150 10.58 -23.89 7.49
N GLU A 151 11.23 -23.94 6.33
CA GLU A 151 12.25 -24.95 6.04
C GLU A 151 13.43 -24.87 7.01
N ARG A 152 13.91 -23.64 7.28
CA ARG A 152 14.95 -23.42 8.29
C ARG A 152 14.49 -23.82 9.69
N ARG A 153 13.22 -23.60 10.05
CA ARG A 153 12.65 -24.03 11.33
C ARG A 153 12.56 -25.56 11.41
N ARG A 154 12.16 -26.23 10.32
CA ARG A 154 12.10 -27.70 10.24
C ARG A 154 13.47 -28.36 10.39
N HIS A 155 14.51 -27.73 9.84
CA HIS A 155 15.89 -28.20 9.91
C HIS A 155 16.69 -27.65 11.10
N ALA A 156 16.05 -26.86 11.98
CA ALA A 156 16.68 -26.40 13.20
C ALA A 156 16.66 -27.54 14.23
N TYR A 157 17.84 -27.89 14.75
CA TYR A 157 17.92 -28.79 15.90
C TYR A 157 17.19 -28.21 17.10
N THR A 158 16.46 -29.07 17.80
CA THR A 158 15.86 -28.73 19.09
C THR A 158 16.96 -28.53 20.15
N PRO A 159 16.72 -27.74 21.20
CA PRO A 159 17.70 -27.54 22.27
C PRO A 159 18.16 -28.84 22.94
N ASP A 160 17.30 -29.86 22.98
CA ASP A 160 17.62 -31.17 23.54
C ASP A 160 18.50 -31.98 22.57
N GLU A 161 18.19 -32.00 21.27
CA GLU A 161 19.08 -32.63 20.26
C GLU A 161 20.48 -32.01 20.22
N VAL A 162 20.58 -30.68 20.38
CA VAL A 162 21.89 -30.00 20.49
C VAL A 162 22.62 -30.43 21.75
N ARG A 163 21.91 -30.54 22.88
CA ARG A 163 22.48 -30.95 24.17
C ARG A 163 22.97 -32.39 24.13
N ASP A 164 22.15 -33.31 23.61
CA ASP A 164 22.48 -34.74 23.51
C ASP A 164 23.72 -34.95 22.62
N ARG A 165 23.79 -34.23 21.50
CA ARG A 165 24.95 -34.29 20.60
C ARG A 165 26.21 -33.71 21.23
N LEU A 166 26.09 -32.65 22.01
CA LEU A 166 27.22 -32.10 22.77
C LEU A 166 27.72 -33.09 23.82
N HIS A 167 26.81 -33.74 24.56
CA HIS A 167 27.18 -34.78 25.52
C HIS A 167 27.87 -35.97 24.85
N ALA A 168 27.37 -36.43 23.70
CA ALA A 168 28.01 -37.48 22.92
C ALA A 168 29.45 -37.11 22.52
N HIS A 169 29.67 -35.90 21.99
CA HIS A 169 31.01 -35.44 21.61
C HIS A 169 31.95 -35.27 22.80
N LEU A 170 31.46 -34.79 23.95
CA LEU A 170 32.27 -34.68 25.16
C LEU A 170 32.67 -36.06 25.71
N ALA A 171 31.79 -37.07 25.60
CA ALA A 171 32.10 -38.44 25.98
C ALA A 171 33.13 -39.09 25.04
N GLU A 172 33.01 -38.90 23.73
CA GLU A 172 34.00 -39.33 22.73
C GLU A 172 35.38 -38.70 23.00
N ALA A 173 35.41 -37.38 23.28
CA ALA A 173 36.65 -36.67 23.58
C ALA A 173 37.29 -37.12 24.91
N ALA A 174 36.49 -37.45 25.92
CA ALA A 174 36.97 -37.96 27.19
C ALA A 174 37.54 -39.39 27.06
N GLY A 175 36.90 -40.26 26.27
CA GLY A 175 37.41 -41.61 25.99
C GLY A 175 38.72 -41.60 25.20
N ALA A 176 38.85 -40.72 24.21
CA ALA A 176 40.09 -40.57 23.44
C ALA A 176 41.28 -40.03 24.26
N ALA A 177 41.03 -39.38 25.40
CA ALA A 177 42.07 -38.93 26.32
C ALA A 177 42.56 -40.03 27.28
N ASP A 178 41.76 -41.07 27.51
CA ASP A 178 42.07 -42.19 28.40
C ASP A 178 42.91 -43.28 27.69
N ASP A 179 42.73 -43.44 26.38
CA ASP A 179 43.52 -44.37 25.54
C ASP A 179 44.99 -43.93 25.30
N GLY A 180 45.41 -42.79 25.87
CA GLY A 180 46.68 -42.12 25.58
C GLY A 180 47.76 -42.15 26.67
N VAL A 181 47.55 -42.86 27.79
CA VAL A 181 48.58 -42.98 28.85
C VAL A 181 49.28 -44.35 28.76
N PRO A 182 50.52 -44.44 28.22
CA PRO A 182 51.33 -45.63 28.40
C PRO A 182 51.79 -45.68 29.85
N GLY A 183 51.45 -46.78 30.53
CA GLY A 183 51.98 -47.13 31.86
C GLY A 183 53.47 -47.50 31.83
#